data_AF-A0A439MMH1-F1
#
_entry.id   AF-A0A439MMH1-F1
#
_cell.length_a   1.000
_cell.length_b   1.000
_cell.length_c   1.000
_cell.angle_alpha   90.00
_cell.angle_beta   90.00
_cell.angle_gamma   90.00
#
_symmetry.space_group_name_H-M   'P 1'
#
loop_
_entity.id
_entity.type
_entity.pdbx_description
1 polymer ?
#
loop_
_entity_poly.entity_id
_entity_poly.type
_entity_poly.pdbx_seq_one_letter_code
_entity_poly.pdbx_strand_id
1 'polypeptide(L)'
;MIEAAMIWNEPNNKSHWDPELDPDWSRFATMATLAADAIGRENPAITKVLGGISPIDAGFMTRMKEFGVLDHVDAVAVHGFPLDWNLWQIHEWPHKLGEIATVADIPVWVSEVGVSTFGAEEVQVWGLRRTAELLLGLAPRVQWYSLYDLPRSWEATTRHREAEGSSYYRHFYMGLLREDGTPKPALEEFVRHTPQMGLVQWFHYEDPRLDDAVAWMERLGVTHLRTGLSWADSFRPNALDWFDRQMEALADFNVTVTFCFTPEHRGLQPHHTSPPQIPEEFSEFCAAMIRRYAPAIGDNMATTQRVPAAW
;
A
#
# COMPACT_ATOMS: atom_id res chain seq x y z
N MET A 1 -5.32 -9.78 -10.60
CA MET A 1 -6.39 -9.95 -9.59
C MET A 1 -5.80 -9.74 -8.19
N ILE A 2 -6.63 -9.40 -7.20
CA ILE A 2 -6.16 -9.18 -5.83
C ILE A 2 -5.72 -10.51 -5.20
N GLU A 3 -4.48 -10.57 -4.71
CA GLU A 3 -3.94 -11.68 -3.90
C GLU A 3 -3.91 -11.36 -2.40
N ALA A 4 -3.83 -10.07 -2.06
CA ALA A 4 -3.65 -9.60 -0.70
C ALA A 4 -4.40 -8.28 -0.44
N ALA A 5 -4.89 -8.12 0.78
CA ALA A 5 -5.58 -6.94 1.26
C ALA A 5 -4.82 -6.37 2.46
N MET A 6 -4.26 -5.18 2.28
CA MET A 6 -3.54 -4.45 3.29
C MET A 6 -4.47 -3.48 4.02
N ILE A 7 -4.48 -3.59 5.34
CA ILE A 7 -5.33 -2.83 6.23
C ILE A 7 -4.55 -1.59 6.68
N TRP A 8 -4.89 -0.46 6.07
CA TRP A 8 -4.27 0.86 6.23
C TRP A 8 -2.86 1.05 5.62
N ASN A 9 -2.47 2.32 5.48
CA ASN A 9 -1.13 2.75 5.08
C ASN A 9 -0.46 3.48 6.25
N GLU A 10 0.77 3.11 6.64
CA GLU A 10 1.55 3.80 7.69
C GLU A 10 0.76 4.16 8.97
N PRO A 11 0.06 3.22 9.64
CA PRO A 11 -0.80 3.52 10.79
C PRO A 11 -0.07 4.06 12.04
N ASN A 12 1.26 4.05 12.05
CA ASN A 12 2.09 4.68 13.07
C ASN A 12 2.66 6.05 12.65
N ASN A 13 2.22 6.61 11.52
CA ASN A 13 2.61 7.92 11.02
C ASN A 13 1.47 8.94 11.18
N LYS A 14 1.72 10.11 11.80
CA LYS A 14 0.70 11.17 11.98
C LYS A 14 0.05 11.61 10.65
N SER A 15 0.81 11.53 9.55
CA SER A 15 0.37 11.78 8.18
C SER A 15 -0.66 10.79 7.62
N HIS A 16 -0.94 9.68 8.32
CA HIS A 16 -1.88 8.64 7.89
C HIS A 16 -2.84 8.20 8.99
N TRP A 17 -2.48 8.33 10.28
CA TRP A 17 -3.35 8.07 11.43
C TRP A 17 -3.04 9.07 12.54
N ASP A 18 -4.02 9.77 13.11
CA ASP A 18 -3.78 10.83 14.08
C ASP A 18 -3.58 10.30 15.52
N PRO A 19 -2.34 10.35 16.07
CA PRO A 19 -2.08 9.88 17.44
C PRO A 19 -2.66 10.82 18.51
N GLU A 20 -3.12 12.02 18.19
CA GLU A 20 -3.82 12.87 19.16
C GLU A 20 -5.25 12.38 19.45
N LEU A 21 -5.84 11.62 18.52
CA LEU A 21 -7.17 11.00 18.62
C LEU A 21 -7.13 9.54 19.07
N ASP A 22 -5.99 8.88 18.94
CA ASP A 22 -5.75 7.47 19.26
C ASP A 22 -4.31 7.22 19.79
N PRO A 23 -3.95 7.79 20.96
CA PRO A 23 -2.57 7.85 21.45
C PRO A 23 -1.95 6.51 21.86
N ASP A 24 -2.77 5.46 21.98
CA ASP A 24 -2.34 4.09 22.27
C ASP A 24 -2.63 3.10 21.14
N TRP A 25 -3.15 3.58 20.00
CA TRP A 25 -3.60 2.78 18.85
C TRP A 25 -4.73 1.77 19.14
N SER A 26 -5.47 1.93 20.24
CA SER A 26 -6.57 1.02 20.59
C SER A 26 -7.75 1.10 19.62
N ARG A 27 -8.03 2.29 19.05
CA ARG A 27 -9.05 2.45 18.00
C ARG A 27 -8.58 1.83 16.69
N PHE A 28 -7.31 2.06 16.33
CA PHE A 28 -6.71 1.45 15.14
C PHE A 28 -6.76 -0.08 15.21
N ALA A 29 -6.36 -0.65 16.34
CA ALA A 29 -6.39 -2.10 16.57
C ALA A 29 -7.80 -2.67 16.42
N THR A 30 -8.80 -2.02 17.04
CA THR A 30 -10.22 -2.42 16.91
C THR A 30 -10.68 -2.40 15.45
N MET A 31 -10.39 -1.31 14.72
CA MET A 31 -10.74 -1.16 13.30
C MET A 31 -10.02 -2.21 12.43
N ALA A 32 -8.74 -2.46 12.69
CA ALA A 32 -7.94 -3.39 11.91
C ALA A 32 -8.41 -4.85 12.09
N THR A 33 -8.70 -5.25 13.33
CA THR A 33 -9.29 -6.58 13.62
C THR A 33 -10.63 -6.75 12.92
N LEU A 34 -11.55 -5.77 13.01
CA LEU A 34 -12.84 -5.82 12.33
C LEU A 34 -12.70 -5.93 10.80
N ALA A 35 -11.78 -5.18 10.20
CA ALA A 35 -11.51 -5.23 8.77
C ALA A 35 -10.90 -6.57 8.33
N ALA A 36 -9.94 -7.11 9.07
CA ALA A 36 -9.31 -8.41 8.80
C ALA A 36 -10.34 -9.54 8.81
N ASP A 37 -11.18 -9.57 9.85
CA ASP A 37 -12.30 -10.49 9.98
C ASP A 37 -13.29 -10.37 8.82
N ALA A 38 -13.64 -9.15 8.42
CA ALA A 38 -14.58 -8.91 7.33
C ALA A 38 -14.03 -9.38 5.98
N ILE A 39 -12.76 -9.09 5.69
CA ILE A 39 -12.03 -9.61 4.51
C ILE A 39 -12.04 -11.15 4.52
N GLY A 40 -11.72 -11.77 5.66
CA GLY A 40 -11.66 -13.24 5.79
C GLY A 40 -13.01 -13.94 5.63
N ARG A 41 -14.12 -13.28 5.97
CA ARG A 41 -15.48 -13.80 5.73
C ARG A 41 -15.87 -13.79 4.26
N GLU A 42 -15.49 -12.75 3.51
CA GLU A 42 -15.81 -12.64 2.08
C GLU A 42 -14.91 -13.53 1.22
N ASN A 43 -13.61 -13.59 1.52
CA ASN A 43 -12.72 -14.53 0.85
C ASN A 43 -11.54 -14.95 1.77
N PRO A 44 -11.58 -16.14 2.37
CA PRO A 44 -10.52 -16.62 3.27
C PRO A 44 -9.21 -16.96 2.57
N ALA A 45 -9.16 -16.97 1.22
CA ALA A 45 -7.93 -17.15 0.46
C ALA A 45 -7.12 -15.85 0.28
N ILE A 46 -7.67 -14.69 0.64
CA ILE A 46 -6.97 -13.40 0.54
C ILE A 46 -6.02 -13.22 1.71
N THR A 47 -4.76 -12.88 1.40
CA THR A 47 -3.74 -12.59 2.41
C THR A 47 -4.05 -11.25 3.06
N LYS A 48 -4.39 -11.26 4.34
CA LYS A 48 -4.67 -10.09 5.18
C LYS A 48 -3.35 -9.56 5.71
N VAL A 49 -3.01 -8.32 5.40
CA VAL A 49 -1.72 -7.71 5.76
C VAL A 49 -1.96 -6.51 6.67
N LEU A 50 -1.33 -6.50 7.85
CA LEU A 50 -1.31 -5.31 8.69
C LEU A 50 -0.50 -4.19 8.00
N GLY A 51 -1.08 -2.99 7.93
CA GLY A 51 -0.56 -1.84 7.18
C GLY A 51 0.93 -1.56 7.38
N GLY A 52 1.62 -1.26 6.27
CA GLY A 52 3.06 -1.06 6.27
C GLY A 52 3.51 0.11 7.13
N ILE A 53 4.32 -0.16 8.16
CA ILE A 53 4.70 0.84 9.18
C ILE A 53 5.88 1.72 8.74
N SER A 54 5.82 3.00 9.09
CA SER A 54 6.81 4.03 8.74
C SER A 54 6.81 5.12 9.83
N PRO A 55 7.84 5.19 10.71
CA PRO A 55 9.07 4.40 10.70
C PRO A 55 8.84 2.91 11.03
N ILE A 56 9.86 2.09 10.77
CA ILE A 56 9.91 0.71 11.26
C ILE A 56 10.06 0.73 12.78
N ASP A 57 9.08 0.19 13.49
CA ASP A 57 8.98 0.24 14.95
C ASP A 57 8.42 -1.07 15.54
N ALA A 58 9.24 -1.75 16.35
CA ALA A 58 8.86 -2.94 17.10
C ALA A 58 7.93 -2.63 18.30
N GLY A 59 7.92 -1.38 18.79
CA GLY A 59 7.02 -0.91 19.85
C GLY A 59 5.57 -0.91 19.39
N PHE A 60 5.27 -0.25 18.26
CA PHE A 60 3.97 -0.35 17.59
C PHE A 60 3.58 -1.81 17.32
N MET A 61 4.48 -2.63 16.79
CA MET A 61 4.19 -4.05 16.53
C MET A 61 3.83 -4.82 17.81
N THR A 62 4.50 -4.50 18.92
CA THR A 62 4.21 -5.08 20.24
C THR A 62 2.81 -4.68 20.71
N ARG A 63 2.40 -3.41 20.53
CA ARG A 63 1.03 -2.97 20.83
C ARG A 63 -0.01 -3.71 19.99
N MET A 64 0.22 -3.86 18.69
CA MET A 64 -0.70 -4.61 17.82
C MET A 64 -0.82 -6.09 18.24
N LYS A 65 0.25 -6.70 18.76
CA LYS A 65 0.21 -8.03 19.38
C LYS A 65 -0.55 -8.04 20.70
N GLU A 66 -0.33 -7.06 21.58
CA GLU A 66 -1.03 -6.92 22.87
C GLU A 66 -2.55 -6.73 22.71
N PHE A 67 -2.99 -6.05 21.65
CA PHE A 67 -4.41 -5.92 21.30
C PHE A 67 -4.97 -7.10 20.49
N GLY A 68 -4.17 -8.13 20.20
CA GLY A 68 -4.59 -9.34 19.47
C GLY A 68 -4.70 -9.18 17.95
N VAL A 69 -4.34 -8.03 17.36
CA VAL A 69 -4.49 -7.77 15.90
C VAL A 69 -3.74 -8.81 15.06
N LEU A 70 -2.58 -9.26 15.55
CA LEU A 70 -1.75 -10.25 14.84
C LEU A 70 -2.40 -11.64 14.74
N ASP A 71 -3.43 -11.95 15.53
CA ASP A 71 -4.17 -13.21 15.44
C ASP A 71 -5.17 -13.23 14.26
N HIS A 72 -5.43 -12.05 13.63
CA HIS A 72 -6.40 -11.89 12.55
C HIS A 72 -5.76 -11.64 11.16
N VAL A 73 -4.45 -11.41 11.09
CA VAL A 73 -3.70 -11.13 9.84
C VAL A 73 -2.70 -12.25 9.52
N ASP A 74 -2.42 -12.45 8.23
CA ASP A 74 -1.50 -13.50 7.78
C ASP A 74 -0.06 -12.97 7.56
N ALA A 75 0.11 -11.65 7.50
CA ALA A 75 1.40 -10.98 7.40
C ALA A 75 1.38 -9.58 8.03
N VAL A 76 2.56 -9.05 8.35
CA VAL A 76 2.78 -7.64 8.72
C VAL A 76 3.68 -6.98 7.68
N ALA A 77 3.61 -5.66 7.54
CA ALA A 77 4.43 -4.96 6.57
C ALA A 77 5.22 -3.79 7.18
N VAL A 78 6.32 -3.42 6.53
CA VAL A 78 7.20 -2.30 6.86
C VAL A 78 7.53 -1.47 5.62
N HIS A 79 7.72 -0.17 5.81
CA HIS A 79 8.22 0.75 4.79
C HIS A 79 9.62 1.26 5.16
N GLY A 80 10.45 1.54 4.16
CA GLY A 80 11.79 2.08 4.41
C GLY A 80 12.36 2.93 3.28
N PHE A 81 12.85 4.09 3.65
CA PHE A 81 13.45 5.12 2.81
C PHE A 81 14.72 5.69 3.47
N PRO A 82 15.76 4.85 3.69
CA PRO A 82 16.97 5.20 4.45
C PRO A 82 17.91 6.20 3.76
N LEU A 83 17.63 6.59 2.51
CA LEU A 83 18.37 7.64 1.79
C LEU A 83 17.60 8.97 1.74
N ASP A 84 16.40 9.01 2.34
CA ASP A 84 15.43 10.09 2.17
C ASP A 84 14.84 10.59 3.49
N TRP A 85 14.08 9.74 4.20
CA TRP A 85 13.27 10.16 5.36
C TRP A 85 13.62 9.43 6.66
N ASN A 86 14.20 8.23 6.61
CA ASN A 86 14.55 7.51 7.83
C ASN A 86 15.96 7.87 8.34
N LEU A 87 16.13 7.78 9.66
CA LEU A 87 17.36 8.11 10.37
C LEU A 87 18.25 6.87 10.65
N TRP A 88 18.29 5.93 9.71
CA TRP A 88 19.13 4.72 9.75
C TRP A 88 19.68 4.42 8.34
N GLN A 89 20.84 3.77 8.27
CA GLN A 89 21.55 3.52 7.01
C GLN A 89 20.97 2.33 6.26
N ILE A 90 20.98 2.35 4.93
CA ILE A 90 20.46 1.26 4.08
C ILE A 90 21.01 -0.14 4.46
N HIS A 91 22.23 -0.21 4.99
CA HIS A 91 22.86 -1.45 5.48
C HIS A 91 22.18 -2.09 6.70
N GLU A 92 21.36 -1.34 7.43
CA GLU A 92 20.64 -1.79 8.61
C GLU A 92 19.31 -2.49 8.25
N TRP A 93 18.92 -2.54 6.97
CA TRP A 93 17.70 -3.23 6.48
C TRP A 93 17.51 -4.63 7.09
N PRO A 94 18.50 -5.54 7.09
CA PRO A 94 18.34 -6.86 7.70
C PRO A 94 18.12 -6.82 9.21
N HIS A 95 18.72 -5.85 9.91
CA HIS A 95 18.49 -5.63 11.34
C HIS A 95 17.07 -5.11 11.58
N LYS A 96 16.57 -4.20 10.74
CA LYS A 96 15.20 -3.67 10.82
C LYS A 96 14.12 -4.72 10.59
N LEU A 97 14.34 -5.67 9.67
CA LEU A 97 13.44 -6.82 9.55
C LEU A 97 13.55 -7.76 10.76
N GLY A 98 14.76 -7.97 11.29
CA GLY A 98 14.98 -8.72 12.52
C GLY A 98 14.25 -8.14 13.74
N GLU A 99 14.28 -6.82 13.92
CA GLU A 99 13.55 -6.12 15.00
C GLU A 99 12.05 -6.50 14.98
N ILE A 100 11.39 -6.45 13.81
CA ILE A 100 9.97 -6.80 13.69
C ILE A 100 9.72 -8.31 13.85
N ALA A 101 10.59 -9.15 13.26
CA ALA A 101 10.48 -10.61 13.34
C ALA A 101 10.72 -11.18 14.76
N THR A 102 11.27 -10.40 15.70
CA THR A 102 11.31 -10.80 17.13
C THR A 102 9.98 -10.61 17.86
N VAL A 103 9.03 -9.87 17.26
CA VAL A 103 7.72 -9.56 17.83
C VAL A 103 6.60 -10.25 17.06
N ALA A 104 6.62 -10.20 15.73
CA ALA A 104 5.63 -10.83 14.86
C ALA A 104 6.09 -12.22 14.41
N ASP A 105 5.38 -13.26 14.84
CA ASP A 105 5.63 -14.67 14.48
C ASP A 105 5.09 -15.03 13.06
N ILE A 106 4.66 -14.02 12.30
CA ILE A 106 4.10 -14.11 10.95
C ILE A 106 4.97 -13.34 9.93
N PRO A 107 4.92 -13.66 8.63
CA PRO A 107 5.76 -13.06 7.59
C PRO A 107 5.81 -11.51 7.63
N VAL A 108 7.03 -10.96 7.54
CA VAL A 108 7.28 -9.52 7.45
C VAL A 108 7.54 -9.12 5.99
N TRP A 109 6.69 -8.27 5.43
CA TRP A 109 6.76 -7.78 4.06
C TRP A 109 7.42 -6.40 3.99
N VAL A 110 8.24 -6.14 2.97
CA VAL A 110 8.64 -4.77 2.61
C VAL A 110 7.70 -4.27 1.52
N SER A 111 6.55 -3.74 1.93
CA SER A 111 5.48 -3.30 1.02
C SER A 111 5.75 -1.93 0.38
N GLU A 112 6.78 -1.22 0.83
CA GLU A 112 7.22 0.03 0.22
C GLU A 112 8.70 0.29 0.54
N VAL A 113 9.53 0.35 -0.49
CA VAL A 113 10.92 0.82 -0.40
C VAL A 113 11.25 1.62 -1.65
N GLY A 114 11.94 2.74 -1.49
CA GLY A 114 12.28 3.60 -2.61
C GLY A 114 13.45 4.51 -2.31
N VAL A 115 13.90 5.21 -3.34
CA VAL A 115 14.99 6.20 -3.25
C VAL A 115 14.66 7.37 -4.17
N SER A 116 14.69 8.59 -3.62
CA SER A 116 14.41 9.81 -4.38
C SER A 116 15.58 10.22 -5.27
N THR A 117 15.29 10.62 -6.51
CA THR A 117 16.28 11.24 -7.40
C THR A 117 16.45 12.75 -7.19
N PHE A 118 15.90 13.32 -6.11
CA PHE A 118 15.93 14.77 -5.84
C PHE A 118 17.35 15.38 -5.86
N GLY A 119 18.36 14.64 -5.39
CA GLY A 119 19.76 15.08 -5.42
C GLY A 119 20.50 14.74 -6.73
N ALA A 120 20.30 13.53 -7.24
CA ALA A 120 20.87 13.00 -8.49
C ALA A 120 20.16 11.69 -8.87
N GLU A 121 20.07 11.37 -10.17
CA GLU A 121 19.37 10.16 -10.63
C GLU A 121 20.18 8.86 -10.38
N GLU A 122 21.51 8.96 -10.36
CA GLU A 122 22.44 7.86 -10.09
C GLU A 122 22.29 7.29 -8.66
N VAL A 123 21.80 8.09 -7.70
CA VAL A 123 21.55 7.65 -6.32
C VAL A 123 20.46 6.59 -6.28
N GLN A 124 19.42 6.72 -7.13
CA GLN A 124 18.36 5.73 -7.24
C GLN A 124 18.86 4.44 -7.89
N VAL A 125 19.77 4.50 -8.88
CA VAL A 125 20.40 3.30 -9.47
C VAL A 125 21.18 2.51 -8.41
N TRP A 126 22.02 3.19 -7.64
CA TRP A 126 22.79 2.56 -6.56
C TRP A 126 21.88 2.02 -5.45
N GLY A 127 20.91 2.83 -5.03
CA GLY A 127 19.96 2.50 -3.96
C GLY A 127 19.04 1.33 -4.30
N LEU A 128 18.56 1.22 -5.54
CA LEU A 128 17.75 0.10 -6.00
C LEU A 128 18.56 -1.20 -6.00
N ARG A 129 19.77 -1.19 -6.58
CA ARG A 129 20.66 -2.35 -6.54
C ARG A 129 20.95 -2.79 -5.10
N ARG A 130 21.30 -1.83 -4.23
CA ARG A 130 21.66 -2.16 -2.84
C ARG A 130 20.45 -2.64 -2.02
N THR A 131 19.25 -2.12 -2.32
CA THR A 131 17.98 -2.61 -1.76
C THR A 131 17.73 -4.05 -2.20
N ALA A 132 17.90 -4.36 -3.49
CA ALA A 132 17.73 -5.71 -4.02
C ALA A 132 18.69 -6.72 -3.36
N GLU A 133 19.98 -6.38 -3.26
CA GLU A 133 21.02 -7.20 -2.60
C GLU A 133 20.73 -7.51 -1.12
N LEU A 134 20.04 -6.61 -0.42
CA LEU A 134 19.78 -6.73 1.03
C LEU A 134 18.43 -7.38 1.37
N LEU A 135 17.44 -7.26 0.47
CA LEU A 135 16.05 -7.64 0.76
C LEU A 135 15.53 -8.84 -0.04
N LEU A 136 15.98 -9.02 -1.29
CA LEU A 136 15.51 -10.15 -2.11
C LEU A 136 16.06 -11.47 -1.54
N GLY A 137 15.15 -12.38 -1.19
CA GLY A 137 15.48 -13.62 -0.49
C GLY A 137 15.54 -13.49 1.03
N LEU A 138 15.44 -12.27 1.60
CA LEU A 138 15.27 -12.04 3.03
C LEU A 138 13.80 -11.80 3.41
N ALA A 139 13.09 -10.97 2.64
CA ALA A 139 11.65 -10.76 2.77
C ALA A 139 10.88 -11.50 1.65
N PRO A 140 9.72 -12.12 1.93
CA PRO A 140 8.92 -12.83 0.92
C PRO A 140 8.22 -11.88 -0.07
N ARG A 141 8.08 -10.60 0.28
CA ARG A 141 7.54 -9.54 -0.58
C ARG A 141 8.41 -8.29 -0.40
N VAL A 142 8.90 -7.76 -1.52
CA VAL A 142 9.64 -6.49 -1.60
C VAL A 142 9.04 -5.70 -2.76
N GLN A 143 8.59 -4.46 -2.52
CA GLN A 143 7.91 -3.64 -3.53
C GLN A 143 8.53 -2.25 -3.64
N TRP A 144 8.95 -1.88 -4.85
CA TRP A 144 9.62 -0.62 -5.13
C TRP A 144 8.64 0.53 -5.32
N TYR A 145 8.85 1.65 -4.63
CA TYR A 145 8.09 2.89 -4.79
C TYR A 145 8.94 3.93 -5.54
N SER A 146 8.54 4.42 -6.72
CA SER A 146 7.29 4.22 -7.48
C SER A 146 7.51 3.97 -8.98
N LEU A 147 6.44 3.76 -9.75
CA LEU A 147 6.54 3.79 -11.22
C LEU A 147 6.78 5.22 -11.70
N TYR A 148 5.87 6.14 -11.39
CA TYR A 148 5.94 7.54 -11.80
C TYR A 148 6.35 8.46 -10.64
N ASP A 149 7.07 9.53 -10.97
CA ASP A 149 7.15 10.70 -10.12
C ASP A 149 5.76 11.27 -9.85
N LEU A 150 5.56 11.79 -8.63
CA LEU A 150 4.36 12.55 -8.29
C LEU A 150 4.38 13.88 -9.07
N PRO A 151 3.31 14.26 -9.79
CA PRO A 151 3.27 15.50 -10.53
C PRO A 151 3.47 16.71 -9.62
N ARG A 152 4.33 17.67 -10.00
CA ARG A 152 4.60 18.86 -9.15
C ARG A 152 3.40 19.79 -8.99
N SER A 153 2.41 19.64 -9.86
CA SER A 153 1.12 20.34 -9.80
C SER A 153 0.14 19.72 -8.80
N TRP A 154 0.42 18.52 -8.29
CA TRP A 154 -0.42 17.82 -7.32
C TRP A 154 0.14 18.02 -5.91
N GLU A 155 -0.74 18.16 -4.93
CA GLU A 155 -0.31 18.20 -3.53
C GLU A 155 0.08 16.80 -3.07
N ALA A 156 1.25 16.67 -2.43
CA ALA A 156 1.61 15.49 -1.66
C ALA A 156 0.65 15.39 -0.46
N THR A 157 -0.45 14.65 -0.64
CA THR A 157 -1.70 14.72 0.14
C THR A 157 -1.53 14.56 1.66
N THR A 158 -0.44 13.92 2.09
CA THR A 158 -0.18 13.56 3.49
C THR A 158 0.93 14.40 4.15
N ARG A 159 1.44 15.46 3.50
CA ARG A 159 2.73 16.11 3.86
C ARG A 159 2.68 17.64 3.89
N HIS A 160 3.36 18.25 4.87
CA HIS A 160 3.30 19.69 5.14
C HIS A 160 4.60 20.41 4.72
N ARG A 161 4.53 21.14 3.60
CA ARG A 161 5.66 21.82 2.96
C ARG A 161 6.52 22.70 3.89
N GLU A 162 5.89 23.39 4.84
CA GLU A 162 6.58 24.29 5.76
C GLU A 162 7.30 23.56 6.91
N ALA A 163 6.86 22.34 7.26
CA ALA A 163 7.42 21.55 8.35
C ALA A 163 8.54 20.60 7.91
N GLU A 164 8.51 20.12 6.66
CA GLU A 164 9.41 19.07 6.15
C GLU A 164 10.68 19.58 5.45
N GLY A 165 10.77 20.88 5.15
CA GLY A 165 11.97 21.48 4.55
C GLY A 165 12.33 20.84 3.20
N SER A 166 13.59 20.39 3.04
CA SER A 166 14.03 19.72 1.80
C SER A 166 13.44 18.33 1.61
N SER A 167 13.02 17.65 2.69
CA SER A 167 12.41 16.32 2.64
C SER A 167 11.07 16.30 1.91
N TYR A 168 10.34 17.43 1.91
CA TYR A 168 9.11 17.61 1.13
C TYR A 168 9.34 17.44 -0.38
N TYR A 169 10.46 17.94 -0.90
CA TYR A 169 10.71 17.87 -2.34
C TYR A 169 11.04 16.45 -2.82
N ARG A 170 11.47 15.55 -1.92
CA ARG A 170 11.82 14.17 -2.27
C ARG A 170 10.63 13.35 -2.80
N HIS A 171 9.41 13.65 -2.32
CA HIS A 171 8.16 12.99 -2.73
C HIS A 171 7.91 13.06 -4.26
N PHE A 172 8.40 14.11 -4.92
CA PHE A 172 8.20 14.36 -6.37
C PHE A 172 9.25 13.67 -7.27
N TYR A 173 10.14 12.85 -6.72
CA TYR A 173 11.25 12.24 -7.47
C TYR A 173 11.46 10.73 -7.18
N MET A 174 10.43 10.04 -6.70
CA MET A 174 10.49 8.60 -6.33
C MET A 174 10.34 7.63 -7.51
N GLY A 175 9.84 8.09 -8.67
CA GLY A 175 9.52 7.25 -9.80
C GLY A 175 10.74 6.67 -10.51
N LEU A 176 10.56 5.51 -11.15
CA LEU A 176 11.43 4.99 -12.22
C LEU A 176 11.22 5.76 -13.55
N LEU A 177 10.07 6.38 -13.70
CA LEU A 177 9.68 7.32 -14.76
C LEU A 177 9.56 8.72 -14.16
N ARG A 178 9.85 9.75 -14.97
CA ARG A 178 9.53 11.15 -14.65
C ARG A 178 8.03 11.41 -14.79
N GLU A 179 7.57 12.60 -14.37
CA GLU A 179 6.17 13.04 -14.47
C GLU A 179 5.59 12.90 -15.89
N ASP A 180 6.44 13.10 -16.91
CA ASP A 180 6.11 12.98 -18.35
C ASP A 180 6.23 11.55 -18.93
N GLY A 181 6.51 10.54 -18.10
CA GLY A 181 6.73 9.16 -18.53
C GLY A 181 8.12 8.87 -19.11
N THR A 182 9.04 9.85 -19.14
CA THR A 182 10.41 9.60 -19.62
C THR A 182 11.19 8.74 -18.62
N PRO A 183 11.79 7.60 -19.03
CA PRO A 183 12.59 6.74 -18.16
C PRO A 183 13.75 7.45 -17.45
N LYS A 184 13.95 7.12 -16.17
CA LYS A 184 15.18 7.41 -15.43
C LYS A 184 16.16 6.24 -15.54
N PRO A 185 17.47 6.45 -15.31
CA PRO A 185 18.49 5.39 -15.33
C PRO A 185 18.18 4.17 -14.45
N ALA A 186 17.48 4.35 -13.31
CA ALA A 186 17.14 3.24 -12.41
C ALA A 186 16.16 2.23 -13.01
N LEU A 187 15.42 2.57 -14.07
CA LEU A 187 14.52 1.65 -14.77
C LEU A 187 15.29 0.45 -15.36
N GLU A 188 16.50 0.66 -15.88
CA GLU A 188 17.36 -0.43 -16.40
C GLU A 188 17.93 -1.32 -15.29
N GLU A 189 18.02 -0.82 -14.05
CA GLU A 189 18.38 -1.63 -12.90
C GLU A 189 17.17 -2.41 -12.38
N PHE A 190 15.99 -1.78 -12.30
CA PHE A 190 14.75 -2.43 -11.84
C PHE A 190 14.40 -3.70 -12.63
N VAL A 191 14.49 -3.66 -13.96
CA VAL A 191 14.22 -4.80 -14.86
C VAL A 191 15.12 -6.03 -14.60
N ARG A 192 16.26 -5.85 -13.92
CA ARG A 192 17.15 -6.96 -13.53
C ARG A 192 16.61 -7.76 -12.33
N HIS A 193 15.68 -7.17 -11.59
CA HIS A 193 15.12 -7.69 -10.33
C HIS A 193 13.65 -8.09 -10.47
N THR A 194 13.01 -7.83 -11.60
CA THR A 194 11.67 -8.34 -11.95
C THR A 194 11.76 -9.80 -12.43
N PRO A 195 10.83 -10.70 -12.03
CA PRO A 195 9.59 -10.42 -11.28
C PRO A 195 9.72 -10.49 -9.74
N GLN A 196 10.92 -10.71 -9.19
CA GLN A 196 11.12 -10.92 -7.75
C GLN A 196 10.84 -9.66 -6.92
N MET A 197 11.20 -8.49 -7.44
CA MET A 197 10.84 -7.19 -6.89
C MET A 197 9.51 -6.74 -7.51
N GLY A 198 8.50 -6.53 -6.68
CA GLY A 198 7.24 -5.92 -7.07
C GLY A 198 7.35 -4.40 -7.21
N LEU A 199 6.24 -3.77 -7.60
CA LEU A 199 6.13 -2.32 -7.76
C LEU A 199 5.00 -1.76 -6.90
N VAL A 200 5.12 -0.51 -6.49
CA VAL A 200 4.08 0.28 -5.83
C VAL A 200 3.74 1.46 -6.72
N GLN A 201 2.49 1.58 -7.12
CA GLN A 201 1.98 2.75 -7.84
C GLN A 201 0.58 3.07 -7.33
N TRP A 202 0.45 4.21 -6.65
CA TRP A 202 -0.84 4.76 -6.26
C TRP A 202 -1.48 5.45 -7.47
N PHE A 203 -2.75 5.14 -7.74
CA PHE A 203 -3.58 5.88 -8.68
C PHE A 203 -4.52 6.80 -7.91
N HIS A 204 -4.44 8.10 -8.18
CA HIS A 204 -5.41 9.05 -7.65
C HIS A 204 -6.80 8.81 -8.29
N TYR A 205 -7.85 9.42 -7.71
CA TYR A 205 -9.18 9.34 -8.28
C TYR A 205 -9.20 9.88 -9.73
N GLU A 206 -9.68 9.06 -10.68
CA GLU A 206 -9.66 9.34 -12.12
C GLU A 206 -8.25 9.68 -12.67
N ASP A 207 -7.18 9.06 -12.16
CA ASP A 207 -5.80 9.29 -12.64
C ASP A 207 -5.65 8.95 -14.13
N PRO A 208 -5.37 9.94 -15.00
CA PRO A 208 -5.35 9.74 -16.45
C PRO A 208 -4.16 8.88 -16.91
N ARG A 209 -3.20 8.59 -16.03
CA ARG A 209 -2.01 7.79 -16.35
C ARG A 209 -2.23 6.28 -16.22
N LEU A 210 -3.43 5.83 -15.84
CA LEU A 210 -3.73 4.42 -15.55
C LEU A 210 -3.29 3.47 -16.68
N ASP A 211 -3.67 3.77 -17.93
CA ASP A 211 -3.39 2.87 -19.06
C ASP A 211 -1.91 2.88 -19.48
N ASP A 212 -1.27 4.05 -19.50
CA ASP A 212 0.17 4.17 -19.75
C ASP A 212 0.97 3.46 -18.64
N ALA A 213 0.52 3.55 -17.39
CA ALA A 213 1.13 2.86 -16.26
C ALA A 213 1.01 1.33 -16.38
N VAL A 214 -0.15 0.80 -16.77
CA VAL A 214 -0.35 -0.63 -17.04
C VAL A 214 0.60 -1.10 -18.14
N ALA A 215 0.63 -0.41 -19.29
CA ALA A 215 1.53 -0.75 -20.40
C ALA A 215 3.02 -0.70 -20.00
N TRP A 216 3.41 0.23 -19.13
CA TRP A 216 4.75 0.25 -18.56
C TRP A 216 5.03 -0.91 -17.60
N MET A 217 4.11 -1.25 -16.70
CA MET A 217 4.28 -2.36 -15.75
C MET A 217 4.38 -3.71 -16.46
N GLU A 218 3.55 -3.94 -17.48
CA GLU A 218 3.66 -5.11 -18.38
C GLU A 218 5.02 -5.16 -19.06
N ARG A 219 5.45 -4.06 -19.68
CA ARG A 219 6.74 -3.95 -20.38
C ARG A 219 7.93 -4.18 -19.45
N LEU A 220 7.81 -3.82 -18.18
CA LEU A 220 8.84 -4.03 -17.15
C LEU A 220 8.82 -5.46 -16.58
N GLY A 221 7.83 -6.30 -16.92
CA GLY A 221 7.71 -7.65 -16.37
C GLY A 221 7.28 -7.68 -14.89
N VAL A 222 6.55 -6.64 -14.44
CA VAL A 222 6.00 -6.58 -13.08
C VAL A 222 4.91 -7.63 -12.94
N THR A 223 5.02 -8.49 -11.92
CA THR A 223 3.97 -9.43 -11.56
C THR A 223 3.22 -9.01 -10.30
N HIS A 224 3.92 -8.48 -9.29
CA HIS A 224 3.34 -8.06 -8.02
C HIS A 224 3.23 -6.54 -7.94
N LEU A 225 1.99 -6.04 -7.91
CA LEU A 225 1.68 -4.62 -7.80
C LEU A 225 1.04 -4.32 -6.43
N ARG A 226 1.40 -3.19 -5.83
CA ARG A 226 0.63 -2.58 -4.74
C ARG A 226 0.07 -1.22 -5.17
N THR A 227 -1.21 -1.04 -4.90
CA THR A 227 -1.98 0.20 -5.07
C THR A 227 -3.03 0.22 -3.94
N GLY A 228 -4.05 1.07 -4.00
CA GLY A 228 -5.15 1.00 -3.04
C GLY A 228 -6.49 1.52 -3.55
N LEU A 229 -7.53 1.17 -2.80
CA LEU A 229 -8.89 1.66 -2.99
C LEU A 229 -9.27 2.49 -1.77
N SER A 230 -9.70 3.73 -2.03
CA SER A 230 -9.87 4.75 -1.00
C SER A 230 -11.31 4.79 -0.49
N TRP A 231 -11.52 4.48 0.80
CA TRP A 231 -12.81 4.60 1.48
C TRP A 231 -13.31 6.04 1.47
N ALA A 232 -12.42 7.02 1.67
CA ALA A 232 -12.75 8.44 1.47
C ALA A 232 -13.26 8.72 0.05
N ASP A 233 -12.62 8.16 -0.98
CA ASP A 233 -13.05 8.34 -2.36
C ASP A 233 -14.31 7.53 -2.71
N SER A 234 -14.69 6.51 -1.93
CA SER A 234 -15.94 5.77 -2.13
C SER A 234 -17.21 6.61 -1.91
N PHE A 235 -17.06 7.85 -1.43
CA PHE A 235 -18.13 8.85 -1.32
C PHE A 235 -18.11 9.89 -2.45
N ARG A 236 -17.20 9.78 -3.44
CA ARG A 236 -17.22 10.62 -4.65
C ARG A 236 -18.31 10.16 -5.64
N PRO A 237 -18.81 11.06 -6.50
CA PRO A 237 -19.67 10.67 -7.62
C PRO A 237 -18.97 9.64 -8.51
N ASN A 238 -19.66 8.57 -8.88
CA ASN A 238 -19.18 7.48 -9.75
C ASN A 238 -18.00 6.66 -9.19
N ALA A 239 -17.77 6.65 -7.87
CA ALA A 239 -16.60 6.01 -7.28
C ALA A 239 -16.45 4.52 -7.60
N LEU A 240 -17.55 3.78 -7.70
CA LEU A 240 -17.51 2.36 -8.10
C LEU A 240 -17.10 2.20 -9.56
N ASP A 241 -17.54 3.07 -10.47
CA ASP A 241 -17.17 3.01 -11.90
C ASP A 241 -15.65 3.23 -12.07
N TRP A 242 -15.06 4.15 -11.28
CA TRP A 242 -13.61 4.34 -11.23
C TRP A 242 -12.88 3.12 -10.64
N PHE A 243 -13.36 2.56 -9.53
CA PHE A 243 -12.75 1.38 -8.92
C PHE A 243 -12.85 0.14 -9.83
N ASP A 244 -13.97 -0.04 -10.52
CA ASP A 244 -14.16 -1.08 -11.54
C ASP A 244 -13.12 -0.91 -12.64
N ARG A 245 -13.00 0.30 -13.21
CA ARG A 245 -12.06 0.61 -14.29
C ARG A 245 -10.59 0.42 -13.87
N GLN A 246 -10.25 0.74 -12.62
CA GLN A 246 -8.91 0.50 -12.09
C GLN A 246 -8.66 -1.00 -11.93
N MET A 247 -9.58 -1.74 -11.30
CA MET A 247 -9.38 -3.16 -11.03
C MET A 247 -9.44 -4.04 -12.29
N GLU A 248 -10.20 -3.65 -13.31
CA GLU A 248 -10.19 -4.26 -14.65
C GLU A 248 -8.84 -4.06 -15.34
N ALA A 249 -8.30 -2.83 -15.35
CA ALA A 249 -6.98 -2.55 -15.94
C ALA A 249 -5.82 -3.25 -15.21
N LEU A 250 -6.01 -3.60 -13.93
CA LEU A 250 -5.03 -4.32 -13.11
C LEU A 250 -5.29 -5.84 -13.02
N ALA A 251 -6.14 -6.39 -13.90
CA ALA A 251 -6.55 -7.79 -13.85
C ALA A 251 -5.38 -8.78 -13.99
N ASP A 252 -4.35 -8.46 -14.78
CA ASP A 252 -3.22 -9.34 -15.07
C ASP A 252 -2.06 -9.28 -14.04
N PHE A 253 -2.11 -8.35 -13.07
CA PHE A 253 -1.14 -8.28 -11.97
C PHE A 253 -1.63 -9.01 -10.72
N ASN A 254 -0.72 -9.56 -9.94
CA ASN A 254 -0.99 -9.99 -8.57
C ASN A 254 -1.04 -8.75 -7.66
N VAL A 255 -2.25 -8.31 -7.30
CA VAL A 255 -2.47 -7.02 -6.62
C VAL A 255 -2.52 -7.21 -5.10
N THR A 256 -1.67 -6.47 -4.39
CA THR A 256 -1.88 -6.13 -2.98
C THR A 256 -2.67 -4.81 -2.94
N VAL A 257 -3.95 -4.86 -2.58
CA VAL A 257 -4.77 -3.64 -2.43
C VAL A 257 -4.64 -3.10 -1.02
N THR A 258 -4.25 -1.83 -0.85
CA THR A 258 -4.32 -1.15 0.44
C THR A 258 -5.67 -0.44 0.60
N PHE A 259 -6.35 -0.67 1.72
CA PHE A 259 -7.55 0.06 2.12
C PHE A 259 -7.19 1.13 3.16
N CYS A 260 -7.40 2.39 2.78
CA CYS A 260 -7.39 3.62 3.59
C CYS A 260 -8.35 4.58 2.86
N PHE A 261 -8.43 5.90 3.05
CA PHE A 261 -8.37 6.68 4.28
C PHE A 261 -9.81 6.94 4.80
N THR A 262 -9.97 7.56 5.96
CA THR A 262 -11.29 7.89 6.52
C THR A 262 -11.97 9.00 5.70
N PRO A 263 -13.24 8.85 5.26
CA PRO A 263 -14.01 9.96 4.72
C PRO A 263 -14.19 11.03 5.80
N GLU A 264 -13.94 12.31 5.50
CA GLU A 264 -13.93 13.40 6.50
C GLU A 264 -15.17 13.40 7.41
N HIS A 265 -16.36 13.26 6.84
CA HIS A 265 -17.64 13.24 7.56
C HIS A 265 -17.90 11.96 8.41
N ARG A 266 -16.98 10.99 8.38
CA ARG A 266 -17.02 9.74 9.17
C ARG A 266 -15.88 9.66 10.19
N GLY A 267 -14.90 10.57 10.16
CA GLY A 267 -13.87 10.69 11.19
C GLY A 267 -14.37 11.36 12.47
N LEU A 268 -13.70 11.11 13.60
CA LEU A 268 -13.86 11.90 14.84
C LEU A 268 -13.54 13.39 14.64
N GLN A 269 -12.67 13.70 13.68
CA GLN A 269 -12.45 15.02 13.10
C GLN A 269 -12.61 14.95 11.57
N PRO A 270 -12.92 16.06 10.88
CA PRO A 270 -13.05 16.11 9.42
C PRO A 270 -11.67 16.07 8.73
N HIS A 271 -11.00 14.92 8.83
CA HIS A 271 -9.67 14.70 8.27
C HIS A 271 -9.44 13.23 7.92
N HIS A 272 -8.69 12.97 6.86
CA HIS A 272 -8.48 11.62 6.31
C HIS A 272 -7.68 10.68 7.22
N THR A 273 -6.86 11.24 8.12
CA THR A 273 -6.11 10.49 9.15
C THR A 273 -6.89 10.26 10.44
N SER A 274 -8.10 10.82 10.56
CA SER A 274 -8.89 10.68 11.79
C SER A 274 -9.37 9.23 11.94
N PRO A 275 -9.33 8.66 13.16
CA PRO A 275 -10.05 7.43 13.45
C PRO A 275 -11.54 7.58 13.10
N PRO A 276 -12.22 6.53 12.58
CA PRO A 276 -13.63 6.59 12.29
C PRO A 276 -14.48 6.69 13.56
N GLN A 277 -15.65 7.32 13.45
CA GLN A 277 -16.67 7.34 14.49
C GLN A 277 -17.24 5.94 14.76
N ILE A 278 -17.35 5.11 13.71
CA ILE A 278 -17.89 3.75 13.72
C ILE A 278 -16.92 2.86 12.92
N PRO A 279 -16.05 2.06 13.57
CA PRO A 279 -15.01 1.27 12.88
C PRO A 279 -15.57 0.16 11.99
N GLU A 280 -16.78 -0.33 12.27
CA GLU A 280 -17.48 -1.34 11.48
C GLU A 280 -17.71 -0.89 10.02
N GLU A 281 -17.80 0.40 9.75
CA GLU A 281 -18.04 0.93 8.40
C GLU A 281 -16.82 0.80 7.49
N PHE A 282 -15.62 0.93 8.04
CA PHE A 282 -14.40 0.62 7.32
C PHE A 282 -14.29 -0.89 7.05
N SER A 283 -14.77 -1.73 7.96
CA SER A 283 -14.80 -3.19 7.75
C SER A 283 -15.83 -3.61 6.68
N GLU A 284 -17.01 -2.98 6.61
CA GLU A 284 -17.97 -3.20 5.53
C GLU A 284 -17.43 -2.67 4.19
N PHE A 285 -16.72 -1.53 4.16
CA PHE A 285 -16.02 -1.09 2.96
C PHE A 285 -15.00 -2.14 2.47
N CYS A 286 -14.13 -2.64 3.37
CA CYS A 286 -13.18 -3.70 3.04
C CYS A 286 -13.89 -4.95 2.50
N ALA A 287 -14.96 -5.41 3.16
CA ALA A 287 -15.76 -6.54 2.71
C ALA A 287 -16.38 -6.31 1.32
N ALA A 288 -17.02 -5.16 1.10
CA ALA A 288 -17.63 -4.82 -0.18
C ALA A 288 -16.62 -4.77 -1.33
N MET A 289 -15.39 -4.28 -1.09
CA MET A 289 -14.33 -4.28 -2.11
C MET A 289 -13.81 -5.69 -2.41
N ILE A 290 -13.63 -6.55 -1.39
CA ILE A 290 -13.21 -7.95 -1.59
C ILE A 290 -14.30 -8.76 -2.28
N ARG A 291 -15.56 -8.65 -1.85
CA ARG A 291 -16.73 -9.27 -2.49
C ARG A 291 -16.83 -8.92 -3.98
N ARG A 292 -16.45 -7.69 -4.36
CA ARG A 292 -16.53 -7.18 -5.73
C ARG A 292 -15.33 -7.57 -6.60
N TYR A 293 -14.11 -7.42 -6.09
CA TYR A 293 -12.88 -7.54 -6.90
C TYR A 293 -12.04 -8.78 -6.63
N ALA A 294 -12.43 -9.56 -5.61
CA ALA A 294 -11.78 -10.79 -5.20
C ALA A 294 -12.79 -11.82 -4.62
N PRO A 295 -13.94 -12.08 -5.29
CA PRO A 295 -14.95 -13.00 -4.78
C PRO A 295 -14.36 -14.41 -4.57
N ALA A 296 -14.85 -15.11 -3.55
CA ALA A 296 -14.47 -16.50 -3.32
C ALA A 296 -14.84 -17.37 -4.54
N ILE A 297 -14.04 -18.41 -4.81
CA ILE A 297 -14.18 -19.28 -6.00
C ILE A 297 -15.60 -19.90 -6.11
N GLY A 298 -16.28 -20.09 -4.98
CA GLY A 298 -17.67 -20.57 -4.94
C GLY A 298 -18.71 -19.60 -5.51
N ASP A 299 -18.53 -18.29 -5.32
CA ASP A 299 -19.53 -17.28 -5.75
C ASP A 299 -19.51 -17.06 -7.27
N ASN A 300 -18.34 -17.23 -7.90
CA ASN A 300 -18.17 -17.04 -9.34
C ASN A 300 -18.94 -18.09 -10.18
N MET A 301 -19.26 -19.25 -9.59
CA MET A 301 -20.17 -20.24 -10.20
C MET A 301 -21.66 -19.90 -10.00
N ALA A 302 -22.01 -19.15 -8.96
CA ALA A 302 -23.40 -18.78 -8.66
C ALA A 302 -23.89 -17.63 -9.55
N THR A 303 -23.02 -16.70 -9.92
CA THR A 303 -23.30 -15.60 -10.87
C THR A 303 -23.43 -16.10 -12.30
N THR A 304 -22.57 -17.03 -12.74
CA THR A 304 -22.60 -17.59 -14.11
C THR A 304 -23.80 -18.51 -14.38
N GLN A 305 -24.51 -19.00 -13.35
CA GLN A 305 -25.74 -19.80 -13.52
C GLN A 305 -27.04 -18.98 -13.64
N ARG A 306 -27.00 -17.64 -13.62
CA ARG A 306 -28.20 -16.77 -13.71
C ARG A 306 -28.49 -16.21 -15.11
N VAL A 307 -28.21 -16.97 -16.16
CA VAL A 307 -28.83 -16.72 -17.49
C VAL A 307 -30.08 -17.60 -17.61
N PRO A 308 -31.30 -17.04 -17.56
CA PRO A 308 -32.50 -17.84 -17.80
C PRO A 308 -32.57 -18.19 -19.28
N ALA A 309 -32.56 -19.48 -19.60
CA ALA A 309 -32.91 -19.96 -20.93
C ALA A 309 -34.39 -19.65 -21.21
N ALA A 310 -34.65 -18.66 -22.05
CA ALA A 310 -35.98 -18.28 -22.49
C ALA A 310 -36.04 -18.21 -24.02
N TRP A 311 -36.59 -19.31 -24.58
CA TRP A 311 -37.31 -19.46 -25.85
C TRP A 311 -36.91 -18.57 -27.05
#